data_AF-A0A0W1AXP6-F1
#
_entry.id   AF-A0A0W1AXP6-F1
#
_cell.length_a   1.000
_cell.length_b   1.000
_cell.length_c   1.000
_cell.angle_alpha   90.00
_cell.angle_beta   90.00
_cell.angle_gamma   90.00
#
_symmetry.space_group_name_H-M   'P 1'
#
loop_
_entity.id
_entity.type
_entity.pdbx_description
1 polymer ?
#
loop_
_entity_poly.entity_id
_entity_poly.type
_entity_poly.pdbx_seq_one_letter_code
_entity_poly.pdbx_strand_id
1 'polypeptide(L)'
;MNALYTKSNSKSYHYQIMNLVSSDGAEQQAAFYRTFFEGHNDLYDFEYLWIRGNQMSGIVIGGNIRCFMKLAGTSYFPDPSNKILFLESLSGRANKIVSLFAQLQQVKYFDKCAGLILGSFTELESYNEFSIVEAYVKEISRIPIVKTSEIGHGSNSKCIIIGENITL
;
A
#
# COMPACT_ATOMS: atom_id res chain seq x y z
N MET A 1 -6.49 -0.79 -10.95
CA MET A 1 -5.25 -1.47 -10.52
C MET A 1 -5.53 -2.92 -10.16
N ASN A 2 -5.98 -3.25 -8.95
CA ASN A 2 -6.23 -4.65 -8.53
C ASN A 2 -7.14 -5.43 -9.49
N ALA A 3 -8.27 -4.86 -9.90
CA ALA A 3 -9.18 -5.51 -10.85
C ALA A 3 -8.50 -5.86 -12.19
N LEU A 4 -7.61 -5.00 -12.70
CA LEU A 4 -6.85 -5.26 -13.92
C LEU A 4 -5.88 -6.42 -13.66
N TYR A 5 -5.07 -6.33 -12.61
CA TYR A 5 -4.16 -7.41 -12.24
C TYR A 5 -4.88 -8.76 -12.08
N THR A 6 -6.00 -8.80 -11.35
CA THR A 6 -6.77 -10.02 -11.12
C THR A 6 -7.36 -10.63 -12.41
N LYS A 7 -7.64 -9.82 -13.44
CA LYS A 7 -8.27 -10.30 -14.68
C LYS A 7 -7.31 -10.53 -15.83
N SER A 8 -6.15 -9.87 -15.84
CA SER A 8 -5.22 -9.93 -16.97
C SER A 8 -3.76 -10.20 -16.57
N ASN A 9 -3.45 -10.33 -15.28
CA ASN A 9 -2.07 -10.37 -14.75
C ASN A 9 -1.22 -9.16 -15.16
N SER A 10 -1.84 -8.06 -15.61
CA SER A 10 -1.12 -6.86 -15.98
C SER A 10 -0.67 -6.09 -14.75
N LYS A 11 0.62 -5.73 -14.73
CA LYS A 11 1.20 -4.87 -13.71
C LYS A 11 0.64 -3.45 -13.82
N SER A 12 0.50 -2.77 -12.70
CA SER A 12 0.09 -1.36 -12.67
C SER A 12 0.85 -0.61 -11.58
N TYR A 13 1.02 0.70 -11.77
CA TYR A 13 1.88 1.53 -10.92
C TYR A 13 1.03 2.38 -9.99
N HIS A 14 1.21 2.19 -8.67
CA HIS A 14 0.49 2.98 -7.68
C HIS A 14 1.30 4.25 -7.43
N TYR A 15 1.04 5.26 -8.26
CA TYR A 15 1.74 6.54 -8.27
C TYR A 15 0.78 7.64 -8.72
N GLN A 16 0.85 8.81 -8.08
CA GLN A 16 0.04 9.96 -8.48
C GLN A 16 0.77 10.79 -9.54
N ILE A 17 0.34 10.70 -10.79
CA ILE A 17 0.90 11.50 -11.90
C ILE A 17 0.82 13.01 -11.62
N MET A 18 -0.17 13.45 -10.83
CA MET A 18 -0.29 14.85 -10.42
C MET A 18 0.91 15.35 -9.60
N ASN A 19 1.71 14.45 -9.01
CA ASN A 19 2.91 14.83 -8.29
C ASN A 19 3.93 15.55 -9.19
N LEU A 20 3.93 15.27 -10.50
CA LEU A 20 4.78 15.92 -11.50
C LEU A 20 4.56 17.43 -11.63
N VAL A 21 3.42 17.94 -11.17
CA VAL A 21 3.06 19.36 -11.21
C VAL A 21 2.71 19.93 -9.83
N SER A 22 3.02 19.18 -8.77
CA SER A 22 2.77 19.56 -7.38
C SER A 22 3.96 20.34 -6.79
N SER A 23 3.97 20.58 -5.47
CA SER A 23 5.05 21.26 -4.76
C SER A 23 6.42 20.62 -4.97
N ASP A 24 6.48 19.29 -5.05
CA ASP A 24 7.73 18.53 -5.27
C ASP A 24 7.95 18.18 -6.76
N GLY A 25 7.27 18.91 -7.67
CA GLY A 25 7.18 18.57 -9.09
C GLY A 25 8.54 18.42 -9.79
N ALA A 26 9.51 19.28 -9.50
CA ALA A 26 10.83 19.21 -10.13
C ALA A 26 11.57 17.90 -9.79
N GLU A 27 11.54 17.50 -8.52
CA GLU A 27 12.15 16.25 -8.05
C GLU A 27 11.39 15.02 -8.58
N GLN A 28 10.06 15.10 -8.58
CA GLN A 28 9.18 14.06 -9.09
C GLN A 28 9.33 13.84 -10.61
N GLN A 29 9.49 14.91 -11.39
CA GLN A 29 9.78 14.83 -12.83
C GLN A 29 11.11 14.11 -13.09
N ALA A 30 12.17 14.48 -12.36
CA ALA A 30 13.47 13.83 -12.48
C ALA A 30 13.37 12.34 -12.12
N ALA A 31 12.83 12.02 -10.95
CA ALA A 31 12.67 10.63 -10.49
C ALA A 31 11.81 9.79 -11.44
N PHE A 32 10.71 10.36 -11.96
CA PHE A 32 9.85 9.72 -12.95
C PHE A 32 10.60 9.44 -14.25
N TYR A 33 11.33 10.42 -14.78
CA TYR A 33 12.09 10.24 -16.01
C TYR A 33 13.14 9.13 -15.85
N ARG A 34 13.95 9.21 -14.79
CA ARG A 34 14.98 8.21 -14.49
C ARG A 34 14.40 6.81 -14.31
N THR A 35 13.25 6.70 -13.63
CA THR A 35 12.60 5.41 -13.38
C THR A 35 12.03 4.79 -14.66
N PHE A 36 11.23 5.55 -15.41
CA PHE A 36 10.44 4.99 -16.51
C PHE A 36 11.15 4.99 -17.87
N PHE A 37 12.17 5.84 -18.07
CA PHE A 37 12.86 5.97 -19.36
C PHE A 37 14.33 5.59 -19.32
N GLU A 38 15.00 5.69 -18.17
CA GLU A 38 16.42 5.37 -18.04
C GLU A 38 16.68 4.04 -17.28
N GLY A 39 15.64 3.44 -16.69
CA GLY A 39 15.72 2.15 -16.01
C GLY A 39 16.31 2.20 -14.61
N HIS A 40 16.33 3.38 -13.96
CA HIS A 40 16.67 3.51 -12.55
C HIS A 40 15.49 3.13 -11.63
N ASN A 41 15.73 3.06 -10.32
CA ASN A 41 14.73 2.68 -9.32
C ASN A 41 14.30 3.85 -8.42
N ASP A 42 14.55 5.10 -8.80
CA ASP A 42 14.30 6.28 -7.95
C ASP A 42 12.91 6.33 -7.33
N LEU A 43 11.87 5.91 -8.06
CA LEU A 43 10.51 5.84 -7.53
C LEU A 43 10.17 4.51 -6.85
N TYR A 44 10.94 3.44 -7.07
CA TYR A 44 10.69 2.11 -6.49
C TYR A 44 11.45 1.88 -5.18
N ASP A 45 12.56 2.57 -4.97
CA ASP A 45 13.34 2.52 -3.74
C ASP A 45 12.72 3.48 -2.72
N PHE A 46 12.11 2.90 -1.68
CA PHE A 46 11.48 3.63 -0.58
C PHE A 46 11.96 3.16 0.79
N GLU A 47 11.98 4.09 1.75
CA GLU A 47 12.32 3.78 3.14
C GLU A 47 11.14 3.17 3.89
N TYR A 48 11.44 2.26 4.83
CA TYR A 48 10.44 1.59 5.64
C TYR A 48 10.98 1.18 7.02
N LEU A 49 10.05 0.97 7.96
CA LEU A 49 10.31 0.50 9.30
C LEU A 49 9.54 -0.79 9.58
N TRP A 50 10.22 -1.78 10.15
CA TRP A 50 9.59 -3.01 10.62
C TRP A 50 8.76 -2.75 11.87
N ILE A 51 7.45 -2.96 11.76
CA ILE A 51 6.53 -2.98 12.91
C ILE A 51 6.52 -4.37 13.55
N ARG A 52 6.62 -5.42 12.72
CA ARG A 52 6.70 -6.82 13.13
C ARG A 52 7.39 -7.65 12.06
N GLY A 53 8.26 -8.56 12.49
CA GLY A 53 9.02 -9.42 11.57
C GLY A 53 10.29 -8.73 11.11
N ASN A 54 10.98 -9.36 10.16
CA ASN A 54 12.26 -8.90 9.63
C ASN A 54 12.48 -9.29 8.16
N GLN A 55 11.50 -9.98 7.55
CA GLN A 55 11.54 -10.36 6.15
C GLN A 55 10.12 -10.61 5.65
N MET A 56 9.84 -10.25 4.40
CA MET A 56 8.67 -10.73 3.66
C MET A 56 8.92 -10.73 2.15
N SER A 57 8.25 -11.63 1.43
CA SER A 57 8.29 -11.66 -0.03
C SER A 57 6.97 -12.09 -0.62
N GLY A 58 6.59 -11.50 -1.74
CA GLY A 58 5.41 -11.91 -2.50
C GLY A 58 4.95 -10.85 -3.48
N ILE A 59 3.90 -11.18 -4.24
CA ILE A 59 3.34 -10.25 -5.22
C ILE A 59 2.50 -9.18 -4.49
N VAL A 60 2.75 -7.91 -4.81
CA VAL A 60 2.05 -6.78 -4.22
C VAL A 60 0.64 -6.65 -4.79
N ILE A 61 -0.34 -6.50 -3.90
CA ILE A 61 -1.72 -6.12 -4.18
C ILE A 61 -2.14 -5.00 -3.22
N GLY A 62 -3.22 -4.27 -3.52
CA GLY A 62 -3.75 -3.24 -2.62
C GLY A 62 -3.71 -1.82 -3.18
N GLY A 63 -3.35 -0.84 -2.36
CA GLY A 63 -3.47 0.60 -2.61
C GLY A 63 -4.38 1.27 -1.58
N ASN A 64 -5.21 2.21 -2.01
CA ASN A 64 -6.14 2.88 -1.09
C ASN A 64 -7.09 1.89 -0.41
N ILE A 65 -7.04 1.77 0.92
CA ILE A 65 -7.79 0.76 1.68
C ILE A 65 -9.30 0.82 1.42
N ARG A 66 -9.87 2.03 1.37
CA ARG A 66 -11.29 2.22 1.10
C ARG A 66 -11.67 1.75 -0.31
N CYS A 67 -10.84 2.05 -1.32
CA CYS A 67 -11.09 1.60 -2.69
C CYS A 67 -10.86 0.10 -2.86
N PHE A 68 -9.84 -0.45 -2.20
CA PHE A 68 -9.56 -1.89 -2.20
C PHE A 68 -10.75 -2.69 -1.66
N MET A 69 -11.33 -2.24 -0.54
CA MET A 69 -12.47 -2.92 0.08
C MET A 69 -13.75 -2.89 -0.76
N LYS A 70 -13.90 -1.98 -1.74
CA LYS A 70 -15.02 -2.03 -2.69
C LYS A 70 -14.99 -3.27 -3.58
N LEU A 71 -13.86 -3.95 -3.70
CA LEU A 71 -13.73 -5.16 -4.49
C LEU A 71 -14.19 -6.39 -3.73
N ALA A 72 -14.27 -6.35 -2.40
CA ALA A 72 -14.61 -7.49 -1.57
C ALA A 72 -15.94 -8.14 -1.99
N GLY A 73 -15.95 -9.46 -2.13
CA GLY A 73 -17.12 -10.22 -2.60
C GLY A 73 -17.34 -10.20 -4.13
N THR A 74 -16.50 -9.50 -4.89
CA THR A 74 -16.55 -9.50 -6.36
C THR A 74 -15.47 -10.40 -6.97
N SER A 75 -15.62 -10.75 -8.24
CA SER A 75 -14.58 -11.49 -8.99
C SER A 75 -13.31 -10.67 -9.27
N TYR A 76 -13.26 -9.41 -8.83
CA TYR A 76 -12.11 -8.50 -8.92
C TYR A 76 -11.34 -8.40 -7.61
N PHE A 77 -11.80 -9.06 -6.54
CA PHE A 77 -11.07 -9.12 -5.27
C PHE A 77 -9.88 -10.08 -5.42
N PRO A 78 -8.63 -9.63 -5.25
CA PRO A 78 -7.48 -10.51 -5.42
C PRO A 78 -7.45 -11.62 -4.36
N ASP A 79 -6.96 -12.80 -4.74
CA ASP A 79 -6.61 -13.84 -3.77
C ASP A 79 -5.36 -13.43 -2.98
N PRO A 80 -5.43 -13.35 -1.63
CA PRO A 80 -4.31 -12.96 -0.78
C PRO A 80 -3.15 -13.97 -0.71
N SER A 81 -3.34 -15.19 -1.20
CA SER A 81 -2.38 -16.28 -1.04
C SER A 81 -0.99 -15.93 -1.62
N ASN A 82 0.03 -15.95 -0.75
CA ASN A 82 1.42 -15.57 -1.06
C ASN A 82 1.55 -14.14 -1.60
N LYS A 83 0.68 -13.22 -1.15
CA LYS A 83 0.69 -11.80 -1.55
C LYS A 83 1.14 -10.89 -0.42
N ILE A 84 1.77 -9.78 -0.81
CA ILE A 84 2.02 -8.65 0.08
C ILE A 84 0.89 -7.65 -0.11
N LEU A 85 0.15 -7.38 0.96
CA LEU A 85 -0.93 -6.41 0.92
C LEU A 85 -0.38 -5.01 1.23
N PHE A 86 -0.47 -4.09 0.30
CA PHE A 86 -0.14 -2.67 0.50
C PHE A 86 -1.42 -1.87 0.78
N LEU A 87 -1.47 -1.09 1.85
CA LEU A 87 -2.64 -0.27 2.19
C LEU A 87 -2.24 1.15 2.61
N GLU A 88 -2.88 2.15 2.02
CA GLU A 88 -2.75 3.57 2.35
C GLU A 88 -4.13 4.24 2.44
N SER A 89 -4.20 5.46 2.99
CA SER A 89 -5.40 6.29 2.82
C SER A 89 -5.12 7.79 2.88
N LEU A 90 -5.69 8.57 1.95
CA LEU A 90 -5.78 10.04 2.12
C LEU A 90 -6.62 10.45 3.33
N SER A 91 -7.78 9.82 3.51
CA SER A 91 -8.81 10.27 4.44
C SER A 91 -9.42 9.14 5.27
N GLY A 92 -9.90 9.49 6.45
CA GLY A 92 -10.47 8.61 7.44
C GLY A 92 -9.71 8.65 8.76
N ARG A 93 -10.45 8.93 9.83
CA ARG A 93 -9.99 8.81 11.22
C ARG A 93 -9.98 7.37 11.71
N ALA A 94 -9.49 7.15 12.93
CA ALA A 94 -9.27 5.81 13.50
C ALA A 94 -10.49 4.89 13.36
N ASN A 95 -11.69 5.38 13.71
CA ASN A 95 -12.93 4.61 13.63
C ASN A 95 -13.20 4.03 12.23
N LYS A 96 -12.94 4.82 11.18
CA LYS A 96 -13.18 4.43 9.79
C LYS A 96 -12.10 3.49 9.27
N ILE A 97 -10.84 3.73 9.63
CA ILE A 97 -9.74 2.87 9.17
C ILE A 97 -9.80 1.52 9.88
N VAL A 98 -10.04 1.50 11.20
CA VAL A 98 -10.23 0.26 11.97
C VAL A 98 -11.38 -0.58 11.43
N SER A 99 -12.52 0.02 11.05
CA SER A 99 -13.63 -0.76 10.50
C SER A 99 -13.30 -1.44 9.16
N LEU A 100 -12.46 -0.84 8.33
CA LEU A 100 -11.98 -1.45 7.09
C LEU A 100 -11.01 -2.62 7.37
N PHE A 101 -10.10 -2.46 8.35
CA PHE A 101 -9.24 -3.55 8.81
C PHE A 101 -10.04 -4.70 9.45
N ALA A 102 -11.10 -4.38 10.20
CA ALA A 102 -12.02 -5.36 10.77
C ALA A 102 -12.72 -6.17 9.66
N GLN A 103 -13.13 -5.51 8.58
CA GLN A 103 -13.72 -6.19 7.43
C GLN A 103 -12.70 -7.13 6.75
N LEU A 104 -11.44 -6.71 6.58
CA LEU A 104 -10.36 -7.57 6.07
C LEU A 104 -10.15 -8.81 6.96
N GLN A 105 -10.18 -8.64 8.28
CA GLN A 105 -10.11 -9.75 9.22
C GLN A 105 -11.30 -10.72 9.06
N GLN A 106 -12.52 -10.20 8.95
CA GLN A 106 -13.73 -11.03 8.81
C GLN A 106 -13.73 -11.87 7.52
N VAL A 107 -13.17 -11.35 6.43
CA VAL A 107 -12.98 -12.10 5.19
C VAL A 107 -11.70 -12.96 5.19
N LYS A 108 -11.03 -13.08 6.34
CA LYS A 108 -9.83 -13.92 6.56
C LYS A 108 -8.67 -13.57 5.64
N TYR A 109 -8.52 -12.30 5.30
CA TYR A 109 -7.49 -11.87 4.36
C TYR A 109 -6.08 -12.05 4.96
N PHE A 110 -5.90 -11.72 6.24
CA PHE A 110 -4.63 -11.83 6.95
C PHE A 110 -4.17 -13.27 7.21
N ASP A 111 -5.08 -14.25 7.13
CA ASP A 111 -4.74 -15.67 7.31
C ASP A 111 -3.90 -16.22 6.15
N LYS A 112 -3.90 -15.52 5.00
CA LYS A 112 -3.32 -16.00 3.74
C LYS A 112 -2.25 -15.07 3.17
N CYS A 113 -2.23 -13.80 3.57
CA CYS A 113 -1.20 -12.84 3.15
C CYS A 113 0.19 -13.24 3.66
N ALA A 114 1.20 -13.01 2.84
CA ALA A 114 2.61 -13.18 3.22
C ALA A 114 3.17 -11.98 4.01
N GLY A 115 2.51 -10.82 3.94
CA GLY A 115 2.93 -9.61 4.65
C GLY A 115 2.03 -8.41 4.37
N LEU A 116 2.23 -7.35 5.15
CA LEU A 116 1.48 -6.10 5.07
C LEU A 116 2.42 -4.89 5.02
N ILE A 117 2.25 -4.04 4.01
CA ILE A 117 2.87 -2.72 3.92
C ILE A 117 1.80 -1.68 4.26
N LEU A 118 2.00 -0.95 5.34
CA LEU A 118 1.22 0.23 5.68
C LEU A 118 1.90 1.44 5.04
N GLY A 119 1.23 2.08 4.08
CA GLY A 119 1.65 3.36 3.50
C GLY A 119 1.32 4.54 4.40
N SER A 120 1.23 5.74 3.84
CA SER A 120 0.78 6.92 4.57
C SER A 120 -0.73 6.93 4.75
N PHE A 121 -1.18 7.28 5.96
CA PHE A 121 -2.58 7.48 6.29
C PHE A 121 -2.80 8.96 6.61
N THR A 122 -2.79 9.81 5.57
CA THR A 122 -2.57 11.26 5.67
C THR A 122 -3.44 11.97 6.72
N GLU A 123 -4.77 11.86 6.63
CA GLU A 123 -5.66 12.50 7.62
C GLU A 123 -5.47 11.88 9.01
N LEU A 124 -5.45 10.54 9.12
CA LEU A 124 -5.29 9.82 10.38
C LEU A 124 -4.00 10.23 11.13
N GLU A 125 -2.89 10.31 10.40
CA GLU A 125 -1.57 10.70 10.91
C GLU A 125 -1.55 12.17 11.33
N SER A 126 -2.21 13.07 10.58
CA SER A 126 -2.34 14.49 10.95
C SER A 126 -3.06 14.70 12.30
N TYR A 127 -3.95 13.77 12.66
CA TYR A 127 -4.63 13.75 13.96
C TYR A 127 -3.90 12.92 15.04
N ASN A 128 -2.69 12.43 14.77
CA ASN A 128 -1.91 11.55 15.65
C ASN A 128 -2.65 10.25 16.06
N GLU A 129 -3.47 9.71 15.17
CA GLU A 129 -4.32 8.54 15.46
C GLU A 129 -3.77 7.22 14.91
N PHE A 130 -2.63 7.24 14.21
CA PHE A 130 -2.09 6.05 13.55
C PHE A 130 -1.80 4.90 14.54
N SER A 131 -1.34 5.22 15.76
CA SER A 131 -1.06 4.22 16.80
C SER A 131 -2.26 3.35 17.16
N ILE A 132 -3.48 3.87 17.04
CA ILE A 132 -4.73 3.12 17.28
C ILE A 132 -4.89 2.03 16.20
N VAL A 133 -4.69 2.40 14.94
CA VAL A 133 -4.76 1.47 13.80
C VAL A 133 -3.63 0.46 13.88
N GLU A 134 -2.40 0.89 14.18
CA GLU A 134 -1.26 0.00 14.35
C GLU A 134 -1.51 -1.05 15.44
N ALA A 135 -2.00 -0.63 16.61
CA ALA A 135 -2.32 -1.53 17.72
C ALA A 135 -3.37 -2.57 17.29
N TYR A 136 -4.44 -2.14 16.61
CA TYR A 136 -5.48 -3.03 16.13
C TYR A 136 -4.97 -4.03 15.07
N VAL A 137 -4.18 -3.56 14.10
CA VAL A 137 -3.59 -4.43 13.06
C VAL A 137 -2.65 -5.48 13.67
N LYS A 138 -1.88 -5.11 14.71
CA LYS A 138 -1.05 -6.05 15.47
C LYS A 138 -1.89 -7.10 16.19
N GLU A 139 -3.07 -6.75 16.68
CA GLU A 139 -3.96 -7.68 17.39
C GLU A 139 -4.59 -8.70 16.43
N ILE A 140 -5.10 -8.24 15.29
CA ILE A 140 -5.92 -9.06 14.37
C ILE A 140 -5.10 -9.93 13.39
N SER A 141 -3.79 -9.71 13.30
CA SER A 141 -2.92 -10.40 12.35
C SER A 141 -1.67 -10.94 13.02
N ARG A 142 -1.00 -11.91 12.40
CA ARG A 142 0.30 -12.45 12.84
C ARG A 142 1.40 -12.34 11.78
N ILE A 143 1.08 -11.79 10.62
CA ILE A 143 1.98 -11.62 9.47
C ILE A 143 3.05 -10.55 9.74
N PRO A 144 4.16 -10.53 8.97
CA PRO A 144 5.10 -9.43 8.96
C PRO A 144 4.43 -8.11 8.52
N ILE A 145 4.82 -7.00 9.16
CA ILE A 145 4.24 -5.68 8.93
C ILE A 145 5.37 -4.66 8.83
N VAL A 146 5.34 -3.85 7.78
CA VAL A 146 6.18 -2.65 7.64
C VAL A 146 5.33 -1.40 7.54
N LYS A 147 5.92 -0.26 7.94
CA LYS A 147 5.38 1.08 7.72
C LYS A 147 6.32 1.87 6.84
N THR A 148 5.77 2.60 5.89
CA THR A 148 6.47 3.64 5.13
C THR A 148 5.64 4.93 5.12
N SER A 149 6.31 6.07 5.13
CA SER A 149 5.71 7.38 4.88
C SER A 149 5.83 7.80 3.42
N GLU A 150 6.62 7.09 2.61
CA GLU A 150 6.99 7.51 1.26
C GLU A 150 6.00 7.04 0.19
N ILE A 151 5.01 6.21 0.51
CA ILE A 151 3.99 5.78 -0.45
C ILE A 151 2.59 6.14 0.07
N GLY A 152 1.88 6.98 -0.68
CA GLY A 152 0.48 7.34 -0.45
C GLY A 152 0.11 8.65 -1.15
N HIS A 153 -0.39 9.63 -0.41
CA HIS A 153 -0.94 10.87 -0.98
C HIS A 153 -0.04 12.11 -0.87
N GLY A 154 1.21 11.95 -0.44
CA GLY A 154 2.18 13.04 -0.42
C GLY A 154 2.60 13.47 -1.83
N SER A 155 2.92 14.75 -2.00
CA SER A 155 3.48 15.30 -3.25
C SER A 155 4.83 14.67 -3.61
N ASN A 156 5.57 14.22 -2.60
CA ASN A 156 6.82 13.48 -2.75
C ASN A 156 6.64 11.95 -2.83
N SER A 157 5.41 11.43 -2.95
CA SER A 157 5.16 9.99 -2.91
C SER A 157 5.92 9.23 -3.98
N LYS A 158 6.56 8.14 -3.56
CA LYS A 158 7.16 7.07 -4.37
C LYS A 158 6.08 6.20 -5.00
N CYS A 159 6.50 5.24 -5.82
CA CYS A 159 5.66 4.30 -6.55
C CYS A 159 5.83 2.89 -6.00
N ILE A 160 4.71 2.16 -5.87
CA ILE A 160 4.73 0.70 -5.68
C ILE A 160 3.99 -0.01 -6.82
N ILE A 161 4.58 -1.09 -7.34
CA ILE A 161 4.03 -1.80 -8.49
C ILE A 161 3.05 -2.87 -8.01
N ILE A 162 1.78 -2.73 -8.35
CA ILE A 162 0.74 -3.75 -8.14
C ILE A 162 0.90 -4.85 -9.18
N GLY A 163 1.01 -6.09 -8.72
CA GLY A 163 1.25 -7.27 -9.55
C GLY A 163 2.71 -7.64 -9.73
N GLU A 164 3.64 -6.96 -9.06
CA GLU A 164 5.08 -7.28 -9.03
C GLU A 164 5.47 -7.99 -7.74
N ASN A 165 6.47 -8.87 -7.79
CA ASN A 165 7.06 -9.44 -6.59
C ASN A 165 7.96 -8.42 -5.89
N ILE A 166 7.76 -8.21 -4.59
CA ILE A 166 8.65 -7.45 -3.72
C ILE A 166 9.28 -8.36 -2.67
N THR A 167 10.50 -8.05 -2.25
CA THR A 167 11.18 -8.68 -1.11
C THR A 167 11.72 -7.58 -0.21
N LEU A 168 11.32 -7.57 1.06
CA LEU A 168 11.73 -6.61 2.08
C LEU A 168 12.34 -7.31 3.29
#